data_AF-A0A0F9QLU6-F1
#
_entry.id   AF-A0A0F9QLU6-F1
#
_cell.length_a   1.000
_cell.length_b   1.000
_cell.length_c   1.000
_cell.angle_alpha   90.00
_cell.angle_beta   90.00
_cell.angle_gamma   90.00
#
_symmetry.space_group_name_H-M   'P 1'
#
loop_
_entity.id
_entity.type
_entity.pdbx_description
1 polymer ?
#
loop_
_entity_poly.entity_id
_entity_poly.type
_entity_poly.pdbx_seq_one_letter_code
_entity_poly.pdbx_strand_id
1 'polypeptide(L)'
;MAEPTVVERDLRPQVSGLGGLEKEVLFQHIRTGQNPVTIYAMADGEKIEIPEHLLASAMQKKDAEGNWMFTQKAEEAPTYVGGTVKCFLHADSPERASGVLDKIGLAGKRCPKSNLASEHSKRIHAATRHSKEQEALQDYLDREEKQEDRDAQRKQLDATLDLARGVSGSAAVEADAAPAEQATTVLNAIEDQLPSCGQCDFIAKSNAGLSAHVRGAHGDVPE
;
A
#
# COMPACT_ATOMS: atom_id res chain seq x y z
N MET A 1 -16.93 39.30 -18.46
CA MET A 1 -17.47 37.96 -18.18
C MET A 1 -17.99 37.40 -19.49
N ALA A 2 -17.37 36.34 -19.98
CA ALA A 2 -17.93 35.45 -21.00
C ALA A 2 -17.32 34.07 -20.74
N GLU A 3 -18.19 33.10 -20.48
CA GLU A 3 -17.90 31.77 -19.93
C GLU A 3 -17.31 30.83 -21.00
N PRO A 4 -16.46 29.86 -20.60
CA PRO A 4 -15.92 28.88 -21.53
C PRO A 4 -16.98 27.84 -21.93
N THR A 5 -17.34 27.82 -23.20
CA THR A 5 -18.19 26.78 -23.80
C THR A 5 -17.43 25.44 -23.84
N VAL A 6 -17.91 24.45 -23.08
CA VAL A 6 -17.42 23.06 -23.16
C VAL A 6 -17.88 22.47 -24.49
N VAL A 7 -16.95 22.35 -25.44
CA VAL A 7 -17.18 21.68 -26.72
C VAL A 7 -17.06 20.17 -26.49
N GLU A 8 -18.18 19.47 -26.40
CA GLU A 8 -18.18 18.00 -26.44
C GLU A 8 -17.63 17.53 -27.79
N ARG A 9 -16.59 16.70 -27.72
CA ARG A 9 -15.88 16.20 -28.89
C ARG A 9 -16.69 15.03 -29.49
N ASP A 10 -17.49 15.31 -30.51
CA ASP A 10 -18.25 14.28 -31.23
C ASP A 10 -17.33 13.43 -32.12
N LEU A 11 -17.19 12.16 -31.76
CA LEU A 11 -16.33 11.18 -32.44
C LEU A 11 -17.06 10.37 -33.53
N ARG A 12 -18.38 10.52 -33.68
CA ARG A 12 -19.18 9.79 -34.68
C ARG A 12 -18.68 9.94 -36.14
N PRO A 13 -18.23 11.11 -36.63
CA PRO A 13 -17.75 11.21 -38.01
C PRO A 13 -16.43 10.46 -38.28
N GLN A 14 -15.69 10.05 -37.24
CA GLN A 14 -14.46 9.26 -37.40
C GLN A 14 -14.74 7.78 -37.71
N VAL A 15 -15.95 7.30 -37.40
CA VAL A 15 -16.34 5.90 -37.61
C VAL A 15 -16.85 5.66 -39.04
N SER A 16 -17.36 6.71 -39.70
CA SER A 16 -17.94 6.64 -41.05
C SER A 16 -16.93 6.37 -42.17
N GLY A 17 -15.62 6.47 -41.90
CA GLY A 17 -14.54 6.11 -42.86
C GLY A 17 -14.10 4.64 -42.81
N LEU A 18 -14.65 3.84 -41.90
CA LEU A 18 -14.34 2.40 -41.75
C LEU A 18 -15.30 1.50 -42.54
N GLY A 19 -16.07 2.06 -43.49
CA GLY A 19 -17.01 1.37 -44.37
C GLY A 19 -16.34 0.55 -45.48
N GLY A 20 -15.52 -0.43 -45.09
CA GLY A 20 -14.84 -1.37 -45.99
C GLY A 20 -14.87 -2.81 -45.48
N LEU A 21 -15.89 -3.18 -44.71
CA LEU A 21 -16.13 -4.55 -44.24
C LEU A 21 -16.85 -5.39 -45.30
N GLU A 22 -16.27 -5.52 -46.49
CA GLU A 22 -16.62 -6.61 -47.43
C GLU A 22 -15.35 -7.16 -48.09
N LYS A 23 -14.38 -7.54 -47.26
CA LYS A 23 -13.61 -8.75 -47.51
C LYS A 23 -13.66 -9.54 -46.22
N GLU A 24 -14.45 -10.59 -46.28
CA GLU A 24 -14.45 -11.70 -45.35
C GLU A 24 -13.03 -12.29 -45.33
N VAL A 25 -12.13 -11.61 -44.63
CA VAL A 25 -10.93 -12.24 -44.13
C VAL A 25 -11.46 -13.10 -43.00
N LEU A 26 -11.89 -14.31 -43.37
CA LEU A 26 -11.80 -15.47 -42.52
C LEU A 26 -10.35 -15.53 -42.06
N PHE A 27 -10.04 -14.78 -41.01
CA PHE A 27 -9.01 -15.17 -40.07
C PHE A 27 -9.56 -16.43 -39.42
N GLN A 28 -9.54 -17.55 -40.17
CA GLN A 28 -9.34 -18.88 -39.64
C GLN A 28 -8.07 -18.76 -38.81
N HIS A 29 -8.26 -18.31 -37.59
CA HIS A 29 -7.26 -18.42 -36.57
C HIS A 29 -6.84 -19.87 -36.64
N ILE A 30 -5.53 -20.06 -36.70
CA ILE A 30 -4.85 -21.33 -36.44
C ILE A 30 -5.05 -21.63 -34.94
N ARG A 31 -6.32 -21.64 -34.48
CA ARG A 31 -6.75 -22.45 -33.35
C ARG A 31 -6.82 -23.83 -33.96
N THR A 32 -5.70 -24.54 -33.97
CA THR A 32 -5.76 -25.99 -33.87
C THR A 32 -6.82 -26.27 -32.81
N GLY A 33 -7.99 -26.74 -33.25
CA GLY A 33 -9.16 -26.98 -32.42
C GLY A 33 -8.82 -28.09 -31.45
N GLN A 34 -8.08 -27.73 -30.40
CA GLN A 34 -7.79 -28.63 -29.32
C GLN A 34 -9.07 -28.65 -28.50
N ASN A 35 -9.86 -29.70 -28.69
CA ASN A 35 -11.01 -29.97 -27.84
C ASN A 35 -10.48 -30.07 -26.40
N PRO A 36 -10.84 -29.13 -25.51
CA PRO A 36 -10.43 -29.24 -24.11
C PRO A 36 -11.15 -30.45 -23.53
N VAL A 37 -10.38 -31.38 -22.98
CA VAL A 37 -10.92 -32.52 -22.23
C VAL A 37 -10.74 -32.21 -20.74
N THR A 38 -11.84 -32.30 -19.99
CA THR A 38 -11.80 -32.12 -18.54
C THR A 38 -11.29 -33.41 -17.89
N ILE A 39 -10.25 -33.27 -17.09
CA ILE A 39 -9.74 -34.33 -16.21
C ILE A 39 -9.79 -33.85 -14.76
N TYR A 40 -9.83 -34.79 -13.83
CA TYR A 40 -9.90 -34.53 -12.41
C TYR A 40 -8.60 -35.00 -11.76
N ALA A 41 -7.98 -34.14 -10.95
CA ALA A 41 -6.84 -34.53 -10.15
C ALA A 41 -7.31 -35.41 -8.97
N MET A 42 -6.60 -36.52 -8.73
CA MET A 42 -6.94 -37.47 -7.66
C MET A 42 -6.55 -36.98 -6.26
N ALA A 43 -5.67 -35.99 -6.17
CA ALA A 43 -5.20 -35.44 -4.89
C ALA A 43 -6.23 -34.51 -4.23
N ASP A 44 -6.87 -33.65 -5.02
CA ASP A 44 -7.71 -32.54 -4.55
C ASP A 44 -9.07 -32.46 -5.25
N GLY A 45 -9.29 -33.24 -6.31
CA GLY A 45 -10.51 -33.20 -7.10
C GLY A 45 -10.60 -32.03 -8.07
N GLU A 46 -9.52 -31.26 -8.26
CA GLU A 46 -9.56 -30.08 -9.11
C GLU A 46 -9.84 -30.45 -10.56
N LYS A 47 -10.76 -29.70 -11.19
CA LYS A 47 -11.07 -29.82 -12.62
C LYS A 47 -10.00 -29.11 -13.43
N ILE A 48 -9.26 -29.87 -14.24
CA ILE A 48 -8.23 -29.34 -15.12
C ILE A 48 -8.66 -29.58 -16.56
N GLU A 49 -8.74 -28.50 -17.34
CA GLU A 49 -8.99 -28.59 -18.78
C GLU A 49 -7.67 -28.71 -19.52
N ILE A 50 -7.43 -29.87 -20.12
CA ILE A 50 -6.20 -30.14 -20.87
C ILE A 50 -6.57 -30.44 -22.33
N PRO A 51 -5.79 -29.95 -23.31
CA PRO A 51 -5.91 -30.38 -24.69
C PRO A 51 -5.86 -31.91 -24.87
N GLU A 52 -6.72 -32.45 -25.73
CA GLU A 52 -6.82 -33.89 -25.99
C GLU A 52 -5.48 -34.59 -26.28
N HIS A 53 -4.59 -33.98 -27.06
CA HIS A 53 -3.28 -34.57 -27.39
C HIS A 53 -2.34 -34.73 -26.17
N LEU A 54 -2.54 -33.96 -25.09
CA LEU A 54 -1.79 -34.09 -23.83
C LEU A 54 -2.47 -35.04 -22.83
N LEU A 55 -3.71 -35.47 -23.11
CA LEU A 55 -4.49 -36.34 -22.23
C LEU A 55 -3.77 -37.66 -21.96
N ALA A 56 -3.25 -38.32 -23.00
CA ALA A 56 -2.55 -39.59 -22.85
C ALA A 56 -1.29 -39.46 -21.96
N SER A 57 -0.55 -38.36 -22.12
CA SER A 57 0.63 -38.07 -21.29
C SER A 57 0.24 -37.74 -19.85
N ALA A 58 -0.83 -36.97 -19.64
CA ALA A 58 -1.34 -36.63 -18.32
C ALA A 58 -1.85 -37.88 -17.58
N MET A 59 -2.64 -38.74 -18.23
CA MET A 59 -3.16 -39.99 -17.64
C MET A 59 -2.06 -40.99 -17.27
N GLN A 60 -0.89 -40.92 -17.92
CA GLN A 60 0.23 -41.79 -17.61
C GLN A 60 1.04 -41.35 -16.38
N LYS A 61 0.82 -40.14 -15.86
CA LYS A 61 1.55 -39.62 -14.70
C LYS A 61 1.13 -40.31 -13.41
N LYS A 62 2.13 -40.76 -12.68
CA LYS A 62 2.00 -41.38 -11.35
C LYS A 62 2.75 -40.55 -10.33
N ASP A 63 2.22 -40.51 -9.11
CA ASP A 63 2.87 -39.85 -7.99
C ASP A 63 4.05 -40.69 -7.46
N ALA A 64 4.80 -40.16 -6.50
CA ALA A 64 5.92 -40.83 -5.83
C ALA A 64 5.52 -42.19 -5.20
N GLU A 65 4.24 -42.35 -4.87
CA GLU A 65 3.65 -43.57 -4.31
C GLU A 65 3.16 -44.57 -5.37
N GLY A 66 3.28 -44.24 -6.65
CA GLY A 66 2.85 -45.09 -7.77
C GLY A 66 1.35 -45.03 -8.10
N ASN A 67 0.59 -44.19 -7.40
CA ASN A 67 -0.84 -43.94 -7.64
C ASN A 67 -1.04 -43.04 -8.87
N TRP A 68 -2.16 -43.22 -9.60
CA TRP A 68 -2.51 -42.37 -10.75
C TRP A 68 -2.86 -40.95 -10.28
N MET A 69 -2.26 -39.93 -10.90
CA MET A 69 -2.46 -38.54 -10.49
C MET A 69 -3.78 -37.94 -10.98
N PHE A 70 -4.34 -38.47 -12.07
CA PHE A 70 -5.51 -37.92 -12.74
C PHE A 70 -6.50 -39.02 -13.14
N THR A 71 -7.79 -38.70 -13.10
CA THR A 71 -8.89 -39.55 -13.59
C THR A 71 -9.81 -38.76 -14.52
N GLN A 72 -10.51 -39.45 -15.43
CA GLN A 72 -11.58 -38.84 -16.24
C GLN A 72 -12.93 -38.92 -15.54
N LYS A 73 -13.08 -39.80 -14.55
CA LYS A 73 -14.34 -40.03 -13.84
C LYS A 73 -14.45 -39.08 -12.65
N ALA A 74 -15.43 -38.20 -12.70
CA ALA A 74 -15.71 -37.26 -11.61
C ALA A 74 -16.04 -37.96 -10.27
N GLU A 75 -16.57 -39.18 -10.32
CA GLU A 75 -16.98 -39.97 -9.14
C GLU A 75 -15.80 -40.60 -8.38
N GLU A 76 -14.68 -40.82 -9.05
CA GLU A 76 -13.48 -41.41 -8.44
C GLU A 76 -12.60 -40.33 -7.78
N ALA A 77 -12.82 -39.06 -8.11
CA ALA A 77 -12.07 -37.94 -7.56
C ALA A 77 -12.70 -37.42 -6.25
N PRO A 78 -11.89 -36.99 -5.27
CA PRO A 78 -12.40 -36.28 -4.09
C PRO A 78 -13.22 -35.04 -4.48
N THR A 79 -14.16 -34.62 -3.62
CA THR A 79 -14.89 -33.37 -3.87
C THR A 79 -13.95 -32.18 -3.67
N TYR A 80 -13.69 -31.41 -4.72
CA TYR A 80 -12.87 -30.19 -4.64
C TYR A 80 -13.50 -29.18 -3.68
N VAL A 81 -12.82 -28.92 -2.56
CA VAL A 81 -13.19 -27.87 -1.62
C VAL A 81 -12.47 -26.60 -2.05
N GLY A 82 -13.16 -25.80 -2.86
CA GLY A 82 -12.70 -24.46 -3.18
C GLY A 82 -12.57 -23.62 -1.91
N GLY A 83 -11.55 -22.77 -1.88
CA GLY A 83 -11.38 -21.83 -0.78
C GLY A 83 -12.59 -20.91 -0.62
N THR A 84 -12.94 -20.58 0.61
CA THR A 84 -14.11 -19.76 0.95
C THR A 84 -13.76 -18.29 1.15
N VAL A 85 -12.48 -17.94 1.11
CA VAL A 85 -12.00 -16.60 1.44
C VAL A 85 -12.24 -15.65 0.27
N LYS A 86 -12.92 -14.54 0.54
CA LYS A 86 -13.20 -13.50 -0.45
C LYS A 86 -12.05 -12.49 -0.52
N CYS A 87 -11.83 -11.90 -1.69
CA CYS A 87 -10.87 -10.80 -1.85
C CYS A 87 -11.25 -9.61 -0.93
N PHE A 88 -10.28 -8.79 -0.53
CA PHE A 88 -10.56 -7.60 0.29
C PHE A 88 -11.46 -6.58 -0.43
N LEU A 89 -11.35 -6.48 -1.76
CA LEU A 89 -12.21 -5.64 -2.61
C LEU A 89 -13.53 -6.32 -3.05
N HIS A 90 -13.81 -7.53 -2.57
CA HIS A 90 -15.06 -8.21 -2.91
C HIS A 90 -16.27 -7.49 -2.31
N ALA A 91 -17.45 -7.60 -2.95
CA ALA A 91 -18.69 -6.97 -2.49
C ALA A 91 -19.00 -7.33 -1.02
N ASP A 92 -18.96 -8.62 -0.70
CA ASP A 92 -19.24 -9.12 0.66
C ASP A 92 -17.98 -9.33 1.52
N SER A 93 -16.89 -8.59 1.26
CA SER A 93 -15.68 -8.72 2.09
C SER A 93 -15.89 -8.08 3.46
N PRO A 94 -15.38 -8.65 4.56
CA PRO A 94 -15.45 -8.04 5.88
C PRO A 94 -14.80 -6.65 5.92
N GLU A 95 -13.79 -6.39 5.09
CA GLU A 95 -13.11 -5.09 5.03
C GLU A 95 -13.93 -3.99 4.35
N ARG A 96 -14.90 -4.38 3.51
CA ARG A 96 -15.91 -3.45 3.01
C ARG A 96 -16.96 -3.17 4.09
N ALA A 97 -17.34 -4.19 4.86
CA ALA A 97 -18.26 -4.04 5.97
C ALA A 97 -17.70 -3.17 7.10
N SER A 98 -16.38 -3.16 7.31
CA SER A 98 -15.72 -2.30 8.32
C SER A 98 -15.64 -0.82 7.92
N GLY A 99 -15.94 -0.45 6.67
CA GLY A 99 -15.89 0.92 6.18
C GLY A 99 -14.48 1.49 5.99
N VAL A 100 -13.42 0.69 6.23
CA VAL A 100 -12.02 1.11 6.05
C VAL A 100 -11.77 1.47 4.58
N LEU A 101 -12.34 0.70 3.65
CA LEU A 101 -12.19 0.96 2.21
C LEU A 101 -12.82 2.28 1.75
N ASP A 102 -13.89 2.73 2.42
CA ASP A 102 -14.53 4.01 2.08
C ASP A 102 -13.67 5.18 2.55
N LYS A 103 -13.05 5.06 3.73
CA LYS A 103 -12.10 6.06 4.26
C LYS A 103 -10.87 6.24 3.37
N ILE A 104 -10.38 5.16 2.76
CA ILE A 104 -9.22 5.18 1.86
C ILE A 104 -9.60 5.67 0.44
N GLY A 105 -10.89 5.76 0.13
CA GLY A 105 -11.38 6.17 -1.20
C GLY A 105 -11.42 5.02 -2.22
N LEU A 106 -11.47 3.77 -1.75
CA LEU A 106 -11.52 2.56 -2.59
C LEU A 106 -12.95 2.00 -2.77
N ALA A 107 -13.96 2.75 -2.33
CA ALA A 107 -15.38 2.38 -2.40
C ALA A 107 -15.83 1.89 -3.80
N GLY A 108 -15.33 2.54 -4.87
CA GLY A 108 -15.73 2.27 -6.25
C GLY A 108 -15.11 1.02 -6.88
N LYS A 109 -14.05 0.44 -6.31
CA LYS A 109 -13.33 -0.69 -6.92
C LYS A 109 -13.83 -2.02 -6.39
N ARG A 110 -14.20 -2.95 -7.27
CA ARG A 110 -14.72 -4.27 -6.89
C ARG A 110 -13.94 -5.39 -7.57
N CYS A 111 -13.59 -6.42 -6.80
CA CYS A 111 -13.00 -7.64 -7.33
C CYS A 111 -14.04 -8.78 -7.31
N PRO A 112 -14.23 -9.52 -8.43
CA PRO A 112 -15.17 -10.64 -8.48
C PRO A 112 -14.64 -11.93 -7.82
N LYS A 113 -13.36 -11.98 -7.41
CA LYS A 113 -12.74 -13.19 -6.87
C LYS A 113 -13.26 -13.46 -5.44
N SER A 114 -14.00 -14.57 -5.30
CA SER A 114 -14.62 -15.00 -4.05
C SER A 114 -14.08 -16.34 -3.50
N ASN A 115 -13.30 -17.07 -4.29
CA ASN A 115 -12.84 -18.42 -3.97
C ASN A 115 -11.32 -18.52 -3.75
N LEU A 116 -10.78 -17.80 -2.77
CA LEU A 116 -9.36 -17.90 -2.39
C LEU A 116 -9.17 -18.98 -1.32
N ALA A 117 -8.11 -19.78 -1.48
CA ALA A 117 -7.81 -20.93 -0.61
C ALA A 117 -7.61 -20.56 0.86
N SER A 118 -6.91 -19.45 1.14
CA SER A 118 -6.61 -18.99 2.50
C SER A 118 -6.46 -17.46 2.55
N GLU A 119 -6.33 -16.91 3.76
CA GLU A 119 -5.97 -15.50 3.97
C GLU A 119 -4.60 -15.14 3.35
N HIS A 120 -3.66 -16.08 3.34
CA HIS A 120 -2.37 -15.87 2.69
C HIS A 120 -2.55 -15.72 1.17
N SER A 121 -3.39 -16.58 0.56
CA SER A 121 -3.74 -16.45 -0.85
C SER A 121 -4.46 -15.13 -1.15
N LYS A 122 -5.29 -14.63 -0.21
CA LYS A 122 -5.90 -13.30 -0.30
C LYS A 122 -4.83 -12.20 -0.35
N ARG A 123 -3.78 -12.25 0.49
CA ARG A 123 -2.66 -11.30 0.46
C ARG A 123 -1.87 -11.36 -0.85
N ILE A 124 -1.54 -12.56 -1.34
CA ILE A 124 -0.84 -12.71 -2.63
C ILE A 124 -1.71 -12.20 -3.79
N HIS A 125 -3.00 -12.53 -3.80
CA HIS A 125 -3.92 -12.06 -4.84
C HIS A 125 -4.05 -10.53 -4.83
N ALA A 126 -4.18 -9.94 -3.64
CA ALA A 126 -4.16 -8.49 -3.49
C ALA A 126 -2.85 -7.91 -4.06
N ALA A 127 -1.70 -8.52 -3.76
CA ALA A 127 -0.40 -7.95 -4.14
C ALA A 127 -0.17 -8.03 -5.65
N THR A 128 -0.66 -9.10 -6.27
CA THR A 128 -0.45 -9.36 -7.70
C THR A 128 -1.50 -8.70 -8.60
N ARG A 129 -2.77 -8.66 -8.17
CA ARG A 129 -3.88 -8.14 -8.99
C ARG A 129 -4.32 -6.73 -8.60
N HIS A 130 -4.05 -6.31 -7.36
CA HIS A 130 -4.51 -5.06 -6.77
C HIS A 130 -3.38 -4.36 -6.00
N SER A 131 -2.17 -4.37 -6.57
CA SER A 131 -0.95 -3.87 -5.91
C SER A 131 -1.13 -2.46 -5.35
N LYS A 132 -1.72 -1.54 -6.12
CA LYS A 132 -1.92 -0.14 -5.72
C LYS A 132 -2.98 0.01 -4.62
N GLU A 133 -4.06 -0.76 -4.70
CA GLU A 133 -5.12 -0.71 -3.69
C GLU A 133 -4.66 -1.33 -2.38
N GLN A 134 -3.84 -2.38 -2.45
CA GLN A 134 -3.23 -2.98 -1.27
C GLN A 134 -2.22 -2.03 -0.63
N GLU A 135 -1.37 -1.36 -1.42
CA GLU A 135 -0.42 -0.35 -0.92
C GLU A 135 -1.16 0.77 -0.19
N ALA A 136 -2.24 1.30 -0.78
CA ALA A 136 -3.05 2.34 -0.13
C ALA A 136 -3.69 1.87 1.20
N LEU A 137 -4.09 0.60 1.29
CA LEU A 137 -4.60 0.00 2.52
C LEU A 137 -3.51 -0.16 3.57
N GLN A 138 -2.33 -0.65 3.19
CA GLN A 138 -1.19 -0.79 4.09
C GLN A 138 -0.73 0.57 4.60
N ASP A 139 -0.61 1.57 3.72
CA ASP A 139 -0.27 2.94 4.10
C ASP A 139 -1.27 3.56 5.09
N TYR A 140 -2.55 3.17 5.01
CA TYR A 140 -3.56 3.62 5.96
C TYR A 140 -3.37 2.95 7.33
N LEU A 141 -3.21 1.63 7.36
CA LEU A 141 -2.99 0.88 8.59
C LEU A 141 -1.70 1.31 9.30
N ASP A 142 -0.61 1.46 8.54
CA ASP A 142 0.67 1.94 9.06
C ASP A 142 0.57 3.36 9.64
N ARG A 143 -0.32 4.21 9.09
CA ARG A 143 -0.55 5.56 9.62
C ARG A 143 -1.36 5.54 10.91
N GLU A 144 -2.36 4.66 11.01
CA GLU A 144 -3.12 4.48 12.25
C GLU A 144 -2.22 3.93 13.37
N GLU A 145 -1.44 2.88 13.11
CA GLU A 145 -0.50 2.30 14.08
C GLU A 145 0.52 3.33 14.57
N LYS A 146 1.16 4.06 13.65
CA LYS A 146 2.12 5.14 14.01
C LYS A 146 1.47 6.25 14.84
N GLN A 147 0.18 6.52 14.63
CA GLN A 147 -0.54 7.53 15.39
C GLN A 147 -0.83 7.03 16.81
N GLU A 148 -1.28 5.78 16.95
CA GLU A 148 -1.49 5.13 18.24
C GLU A 148 -0.20 5.03 19.05
N ASP A 149 0.92 4.66 18.41
CA ASP A 149 2.24 4.60 19.03
C ASP A 149 2.69 5.97 19.55
N ARG A 150 2.51 7.03 18.75
CA ARG A 150 2.83 8.40 19.17
C ARG A 150 1.97 8.84 20.35
N ASP A 151 0.69 8.49 20.35
CA ASP A 151 -0.21 8.85 21.43
C ASP A 151 0.07 8.04 22.71
N ALA A 152 0.47 6.76 22.57
CA ALA A 152 0.99 5.96 23.68
C ALA A 152 2.29 6.55 24.26
N GLN A 153 3.25 6.94 23.42
CA GLN A 153 4.49 7.60 23.86
C GLN A 153 4.20 8.93 24.55
N ARG A 154 3.29 9.76 24.01
CA ARG A 154 2.88 11.01 24.65
C ARG A 154 2.29 10.77 26.04
N LYS A 155 1.41 9.78 26.18
CA LYS A 155 0.83 9.41 27.50
C LYS A 155 1.90 8.94 28.49
N GLN A 156 2.89 8.18 28.02
CA GLN A 156 4.01 7.74 28.87
C GLN A 156 4.89 8.93 29.31
N LEU A 157 5.20 9.85 28.40
CA LEU A 157 5.97 11.06 28.71
C LEU A 157 5.20 11.95 29.70
N ASP A 158 3.91 12.16 29.47
CA ASP A 158 3.04 12.96 30.36
C ASP A 158 2.98 12.36 31.77
N ALA A 159 2.74 11.05 31.88
CA ALA A 159 2.78 10.35 33.16
C ALA A 159 4.15 10.46 33.86
N THR A 160 5.24 10.43 33.09
CA THR A 160 6.60 10.58 33.65
C THR A 160 6.84 12.01 34.14
N LEU A 161 6.37 13.02 33.41
CA LEU A 161 6.46 14.43 33.82
C LEU A 161 5.61 14.71 35.07
N ASP A 162 4.43 14.11 35.16
CA ASP A 162 3.56 14.22 36.33
C ASP A 162 4.17 13.54 37.56
N LEU A 163 4.81 12.38 37.41
CA LEU A 163 5.60 11.77 38.47
C LEU A 163 6.75 12.68 38.91
N ALA A 164 7.50 13.26 37.96
CA ALA A 164 8.59 14.18 38.28
C ALA A 164 8.09 15.43 39.02
N ARG A 165 6.96 16.01 38.60
CA ARG A 165 6.31 17.13 39.28
C ARG A 165 5.80 16.73 40.68
N GLY A 166 5.19 15.56 40.83
CA GLY A 166 4.71 15.05 42.12
C GLY A 166 5.84 14.78 43.12
N VAL A 167 6.99 14.29 42.66
CA VAL A 167 8.21 14.13 43.47
C VAL A 167 8.80 15.48 43.86
N SER A 168 8.71 16.49 42.97
CA SER A 168 9.15 17.86 43.25
C SER A 168 8.22 18.60 44.22
N GLY A 169 6.92 18.29 44.19
CA GLY A 169 5.88 18.92 45.02
C GLY A 169 5.83 18.40 46.47
N SER A 170 6.28 17.18 46.74
CA SER A 170 6.36 16.65 48.12
C SER A 170 7.55 17.17 48.93
N ALA A 171 8.46 17.94 48.32
CA ALA A 171 9.58 18.60 49.01
C ALA A 171 9.31 20.08 49.34
N ALA A 172 8.16 20.64 48.97
CA ALA A 172 7.83 22.05 49.13
C ALA A 172 6.48 22.26 49.83
N VAL A 173 6.43 21.88 51.11
CA VAL A 173 5.51 22.50 52.07
C VAL A 173 6.38 23.21 53.10
N GLU A 174 6.94 24.35 52.69
CA GLU A 174 7.28 25.55 53.49
C GLU A 174 8.03 26.51 52.56
N ALA A 175 7.29 27.20 51.70
CA ALA A 175 7.75 28.47 51.15
C ALA A 175 6.55 29.33 50.79
N ASP A 176 6.59 30.50 51.38
CA ASP A 176 5.61 31.58 51.42
C ASP A 176 5.21 32.12 50.04
N ALA A 177 4.14 32.90 50.05
CA ALA A 177 3.44 33.44 48.92
C ALA A 177 4.20 34.54 48.13
N ALA A 178 3.68 34.80 46.92
CA ALA A 178 3.80 36.01 46.08
C ALA A 178 4.79 35.92 44.88
N PRO A 179 4.61 36.77 43.84
CA PRO A 179 3.63 36.55 42.78
C PRO A 179 4.26 36.45 41.38
N ALA A 180 3.42 36.04 40.43
CA ALA A 180 3.69 36.03 38.99
C ALA A 180 4.14 37.40 38.47
N GLU A 181 5.30 37.46 37.78
CA GLU A 181 5.59 38.40 36.68
C GLU A 181 6.99 38.18 36.07
N GLN A 182 7.35 36.97 35.63
CA GLN A 182 8.61 36.78 34.86
C GLN A 182 8.47 35.68 33.80
N ALA A 183 7.63 35.90 32.78
CA ALA A 183 7.46 34.98 31.65
C ALA A 183 7.82 35.60 30.29
N THR A 184 8.46 36.77 30.25
CA THR A 184 8.75 37.49 28.99
C THR A 184 10.23 37.75 28.72
N THR A 185 11.16 37.32 29.58
CA THR A 185 12.59 37.65 29.43
C THR A 185 13.45 36.56 28.76
N VAL A 186 12.87 35.46 28.28
CA VAL A 186 13.65 34.36 27.66
C VAL A 186 13.66 34.42 26.12
N LEU A 187 12.83 35.25 25.50
CA LEU A 187 12.82 35.40 24.03
C LEU A 187 13.84 36.42 23.50
N ASN A 188 14.48 37.23 24.36
CA ASN A 188 15.42 38.29 23.94
C ASN A 188 16.90 37.92 24.14
N ALA A 189 17.23 36.67 24.50
CA ALA A 189 18.62 36.24 24.75
C ALA A 189 19.25 35.43 23.59
N ILE A 190 18.55 35.26 22.46
CA ILE A 190 19.06 34.48 21.31
C ILE A 190 19.58 35.39 20.17
N GLU A 191 19.37 36.72 20.25
CA GLU A 191 19.78 37.65 19.19
C GLU A 191 21.28 38.05 19.21
N ASP A 192 22.04 37.72 20.25
CA ASP A 192 23.39 38.31 20.44
C ASP A 192 24.59 37.37 20.27
N GLN A 193 24.40 36.18 19.68
CA GLN A 193 25.53 35.31 19.28
C GLN A 193 25.48 34.94 17.80
N LEU A 194 25.46 35.96 16.95
CA LEU A 194 25.72 35.78 15.53
C LEU A 194 27.17 35.31 15.33
N PRO A 195 27.41 34.20 14.62
CA PRO A 195 28.75 33.68 14.40
C PRO A 195 29.57 34.62 13.48
N SER A 196 30.66 35.17 14.02
CA SER A 196 31.60 36.02 13.29
C SER A 196 32.81 35.23 12.78
N CYS A 197 33.44 35.73 11.73
CA CYS A 197 34.68 35.17 11.21
C CYS A 197 35.86 35.58 12.10
N GLY A 198 36.72 34.63 12.45
CA GLY A 198 37.95 34.92 13.21
C GLY A 198 39.07 35.53 12.38
N GLN A 199 38.94 35.59 11.05
CA GLN A 199 39.98 36.07 10.12
C GLN A 199 39.63 37.40 9.44
N CYS A 200 38.37 37.85 9.52
CA CYS A 200 37.93 39.16 9.04
C CYS A 200 36.66 39.61 9.76
N ASP A 201 36.24 40.85 9.55
CA ASP A 201 35.09 41.47 10.23
C ASP A 201 33.71 41.00 9.72
N PHE A 202 33.64 39.84 9.05
CA PHE A 202 32.39 39.30 8.51
C PHE A 202 31.54 38.64 9.60
N ILE A 203 30.25 39.00 9.68
CA ILE A 203 29.27 38.44 10.62
C ILE A 203 28.19 37.71 9.84
N ALA A 204 28.02 36.40 10.11
CA ALA A 204 27.05 35.57 9.42
C ALA A 204 25.73 35.45 10.20
N LYS A 205 24.62 35.36 9.47
CA LYS A 205 23.28 35.09 10.05
C LYS A 205 23.09 33.65 10.53
N SER A 206 24.02 32.76 10.18
CA SER A 206 24.00 31.35 10.56
C SER A 206 25.38 30.71 10.39
N ASN A 207 25.63 29.61 11.09
CA ASN A 207 26.89 28.85 10.99
C ASN A 207 27.19 28.38 9.56
N ALA A 208 26.15 27.99 8.80
CA ALA A 208 26.31 27.58 7.40
C ALA A 208 26.82 28.74 6.52
N GLY A 209 26.34 29.97 6.77
CA GLY A 209 26.84 31.17 6.10
C GLY A 209 28.30 31.46 6.44
N LEU A 210 28.68 31.27 7.71
CA LEU A 210 30.07 31.44 8.14
C LEU A 210 31.00 30.43 7.45
N SER A 211 30.64 29.14 7.41
CA SER A 211 31.45 28.12 6.75
C SER A 211 31.56 28.30 5.23
N ALA A 212 30.53 28.85 4.58
CA ALA A 212 30.60 29.20 3.16
C ALA A 212 31.54 30.39 2.93
N HIS A 213 31.47 31.41 3.80
CA HIS A 213 32.35 32.57 3.75
C HIS A 213 33.81 32.18 3.95
N VAL A 214 34.14 31.41 4.99
CA VAL A 214 35.53 30.99 5.28
C VAL A 214 36.13 30.24 4.10
N ARG A 215 35.39 29.27 3.52
CA ARG A 215 35.85 28.54 2.33
C ARG A 215 36.06 29.44 1.11
N GLY A 216 35.21 30.44 0.90
CA GLY A 216 35.27 31.32 -0.25
C GLY A 216 36.32 32.44 -0.14
N ALA A 217 36.46 33.05 1.04
CA ALA A 217 37.29 34.22 1.26
C ALA A 217 38.69 33.89 1.80
N HIS A 218 38.81 32.80 2.56
CA HIS A 218 40.05 32.43 3.25
C HIS A 218 40.66 31.11 2.76
N GLY A 219 39.94 30.35 1.92
CA GLY A 219 40.35 29.02 1.46
C GLY A 219 40.28 27.99 2.59
N ASP A 220 40.22 26.70 2.25
CA ASP A 220 40.25 25.63 3.26
C ASP A 220 41.56 25.69 4.05
N VAL A 221 41.47 26.02 5.34
CA VAL A 221 42.57 25.84 6.28
C VAL A 221 42.56 24.34 6.63
N PRO A 222 43.59 23.55 6.25
CA PRO A 222 43.69 22.17 6.71
C PRO A 222 43.84 22.15 8.23
N GLU A 223 43.14 21.21 8.86
CA GLU A 223 43.03 20.99 10.32
C GLU A 223 44.35 21.07 11.11
#